data_AF-G2FY21-F1
#
_entry.id   AF-G2FY21-F1
#
_cell.length_a   1.000
_cell.length_b   1.000
_cell.length_c   1.000
_cell.angle_alpha   90.00
_cell.angle_beta   90.00
_cell.angle_gamma   90.00
#
_symmetry.space_group_name_H-M   'P 1'
#
loop_
_entity.id
_entity.type
_entity.pdbx_description
1 polymer ?
#
loop_
_entity_poly.entity_id
_entity_poly.type
_entity_poly.pdbx_seq_one_letter_code
_entity_poly.pdbx_strand_id
1 'polypeptide(L)'
;MRKKIAPILAIIALIILLSPSLFLNKPTAAQPPKPINGVLDLSNWSFEKNGIVSLEGAWSFYFNRFLTHEDFVKGVDVIPIPLEIPSTKESMARFKPFAGNKFYGTMRLVIKLPEGAKTYGLRTDIILTSFKLYIDGIPHGEVGKVGTSRENSVPYYNIHTTYFNPESNEVELIYHTSDFTAEDCTIVAPKIGLASQISQKVQLGLGRDLFLFGMLLIMGIYHLGLYIMRTKDRAPLYFGVFCLLFSLRMLLVGERFLPSHLNLSFLVYGRMAYLSVFIGFAALCGFLHYALDGLFAKWFVKLSITLGSLFGFLILWIPYSSADKLLMIYAVFALILLGYAMIRLVVGVLKRVPFANVVFLGFAFLGITFINDFIYQITLRNTPSLIPLGVSVFTFTQAYTLSARFSNAFTRAEQLSVENKSILSELKLMNGNLESLVKERTSDLQKALEEMEVMSKTDYLTKLPNRRLVFAKIKELIEQKKDFYIGLADIDHFKDINDQFGHVKGDEILVLLSAILSAAIGDCGFVGRWGGEEFLIVLKTDQLDTILGKANEIRRAAAEYWHADIGKSVTITLGLCQYRENTSLEVLIASADEALYRGKLAGRNQCVIST
;
A
#
# COMPACT_ATOMS: atom_id res chain seq x y z
N MET A 1 12.24 21.89 7.72
CA MET A 1 11.62 21.25 8.91
C MET A 1 10.74 22.20 9.73
N ARG A 2 11.20 23.39 10.16
CA ARG A 2 10.40 24.34 10.98
C ARG A 2 9.05 24.76 10.36
N LYS A 3 8.95 24.92 9.03
CA LYS A 3 7.71 25.37 8.35
C LYS A 3 6.53 24.37 8.37
N LYS A 4 6.75 23.06 8.57
CA LYS A 4 5.67 22.04 8.59
C LYS A 4 5.14 21.72 9.99
N ILE A 5 5.89 22.03 11.05
CA ILE A 5 5.51 21.72 12.45
C ILE A 5 4.71 22.87 13.07
N ALA A 6 4.96 24.12 12.67
CA ALA A 6 4.24 25.30 13.16
C ALA A 6 2.70 25.20 13.09
N PRO A 7 2.07 24.77 11.98
CA PRO A 7 0.60 24.63 11.94
C PRO A 7 0.10 23.50 12.86
N ILE A 8 0.87 22.44 13.05
CA ILE A 8 0.52 21.34 13.97
C ILE A 8 0.60 21.83 15.41
N LEU A 9 1.65 22.58 15.78
CA LEU A 9 1.77 23.19 17.10
C LEU A 9 0.66 24.23 17.35
N ALA A 10 0.24 24.98 16.34
CA ALA A 10 -0.90 25.89 16.43
C ALA A 10 -2.21 25.14 16.66
N ILE A 11 -2.44 24.00 15.97
CA ILE A 11 -3.62 23.15 16.19
C ILE A 11 -3.58 22.50 17.58
N ILE A 12 -2.41 22.02 18.03
CA ILE A 12 -2.25 21.47 19.38
C ILE A 12 -2.51 22.56 20.43
N ALA A 13 -1.95 23.76 20.25
CA ALA A 13 -2.22 24.90 21.11
C ALA A 13 -3.71 25.26 21.11
N LEU A 14 -4.37 25.24 19.95
CA LEU A 14 -5.80 25.48 19.83
C LEU A 14 -6.62 24.39 20.54
N ILE A 15 -6.29 23.10 20.41
CA ILE A 15 -6.96 21.99 21.11
C ILE A 15 -6.79 22.14 22.63
N ILE A 16 -5.59 22.50 23.08
CA ILE A 16 -5.28 22.79 24.49
C ILE A 16 -6.11 23.98 24.98
N LEU A 17 -6.15 25.09 24.22
CA LEU A 17 -6.92 26.31 24.49
C LEU A 17 -8.43 26.11 24.40
N LEU A 18 -8.92 25.15 23.62
CA LEU A 18 -10.33 24.80 23.53
C LEU A 18 -10.72 23.71 24.53
N SER A 19 -9.77 23.12 25.26
CA SER A 19 -10.08 22.08 26.24
C SER A 19 -10.73 22.70 27.49
N PRO A 20 -11.97 22.33 27.85
CA PRO A 20 -12.64 22.87 29.03
C PRO A 20 -11.87 22.55 30.32
N SER A 21 -11.08 21.46 30.32
CA SER A 21 -10.25 21.01 31.44
C SER A 21 -9.19 22.01 31.91
N LEU A 22 -8.69 22.89 31.03
CA LEU A 22 -7.68 23.90 31.38
C LEU A 22 -8.26 25.21 31.91
N PHE A 23 -9.52 25.52 31.56
CA PHE A 23 -10.18 26.78 31.94
C PHE A 23 -11.12 26.64 33.14
N LEU A 24 -11.36 25.41 33.63
CA LEU A 24 -12.21 25.16 34.80
C LEU A 24 -11.48 25.29 36.14
N ASN A 25 -10.15 25.46 36.14
CA ASN A 25 -9.41 25.80 37.35
C ASN A 25 -9.42 27.32 37.54
N LYS A 26 -10.49 27.84 38.14
CA LYS A 26 -10.36 29.11 38.88
C LYS A 26 -9.25 28.90 39.94
N PRO A 27 -8.21 29.74 40.00
CA PRO A 27 -7.28 29.70 41.10
C PRO A 27 -8.04 30.04 42.39
N THR A 28 -7.67 29.37 43.49
CA THR A 28 -8.07 29.67 44.87
C THR A 28 -9.56 29.58 45.20
N ALA A 29 -10.12 28.36 45.21
CA ALA A 29 -11.14 28.05 46.20
C ALA A 29 -10.44 27.87 47.55
N ALA A 30 -10.97 28.46 48.62
CA ALA A 30 -10.56 28.10 49.98
C ALA A 30 -10.62 26.57 50.13
N GLN A 31 -9.72 25.95 50.89
CA GLN A 31 -9.89 24.53 51.17
C GLN A 31 -11.20 24.36 51.95
N PRO A 32 -12.13 23.51 51.49
CA PRO A 32 -13.34 23.26 52.24
C PRO A 32 -12.99 22.63 53.59
N PRO A 33 -13.77 22.93 54.64
CA PRO A 33 -13.64 22.22 55.90
C PRO A 33 -13.86 20.72 55.67
N LYS A 34 -13.25 19.91 56.54
CA LYS A 34 -13.37 18.45 56.48
C LYS A 34 -14.33 17.96 57.57
N PRO A 35 -15.05 16.85 57.34
CA PRO A 35 -15.84 16.21 58.38
C PRO A 35 -15.00 15.84 59.60
N ILE A 36 -15.51 16.15 60.80
CA ILE A 36 -14.96 15.72 62.09
C ILE A 36 -16.05 14.91 62.78
N ASN A 37 -15.75 13.66 63.15
CA ASN A 37 -16.70 12.73 63.78
C ASN A 37 -18.03 12.57 63.02
N GLY A 38 -17.98 12.55 61.67
CA GLY A 38 -19.17 12.42 60.83
C GLY A 38 -20.05 13.68 60.77
N VAL A 39 -19.53 14.84 61.18
CA VAL A 39 -20.20 16.14 61.03
C VAL A 39 -19.31 17.07 60.21
N LEU A 40 -19.88 17.66 59.16
CA LEU A 40 -19.24 18.66 58.31
C LEU A 40 -19.94 20.00 58.48
N ASP A 41 -19.22 21.01 58.96
CA ASP A 41 -19.75 22.36 59.12
C ASP A 41 -19.43 23.23 57.89
N LEU A 42 -20.45 23.52 57.09
CA LEU A 42 -20.42 24.44 55.95
C LEU A 42 -21.21 25.72 56.22
N SER A 43 -21.60 26.04 57.45
CA SER A 43 -22.46 27.20 57.73
C SER A 43 -21.81 28.53 57.31
N ASN A 44 -20.47 28.60 57.31
CA ASN A 44 -19.70 29.75 56.84
C ASN A 44 -19.23 29.66 55.37
N TRP A 45 -19.62 28.61 54.64
CA TRP A 45 -19.20 28.40 53.26
C TRP A 45 -20.11 29.13 52.27
N SER A 46 -19.55 29.94 51.36
CA SER A 46 -20.32 30.51 50.26
C SER A 46 -20.16 29.68 49.00
N PHE A 47 -21.20 28.91 48.64
CA PHE A 47 -21.18 28.12 47.40
C PHE A 47 -21.07 29.00 46.15
N GLU A 48 -21.60 30.22 46.16
CA GLU A 48 -21.50 31.17 45.05
C GLU A 48 -20.05 31.63 44.82
N LYS A 49 -19.31 31.91 45.90
CA LYS A 49 -17.93 32.40 45.83
C LYS A 49 -16.91 31.26 45.71
N ASN A 50 -17.08 30.21 46.50
CA ASN A 50 -16.09 29.15 46.69
C ASN A 50 -16.42 27.85 45.93
N GLY A 51 -17.66 27.69 45.46
CA GLY A 51 -18.06 26.60 44.57
C GLY A 51 -18.42 25.30 45.29
N ILE A 52 -18.37 24.22 44.50
CA ILE A 52 -18.71 22.84 44.91
C ILE A 52 -17.72 22.33 45.95
N VAL A 53 -18.24 21.68 46.99
CA VAL A 53 -17.46 21.03 48.05
C VAL A 53 -17.36 19.54 47.80
N SER A 54 -16.14 18.99 47.89
CA SER A 54 -15.90 17.55 47.96
C SER A 54 -16.07 17.11 49.42
N LEU A 55 -16.90 16.11 49.68
CA LEU A 55 -17.21 15.62 51.04
C LEU A 55 -16.11 14.68 51.57
N GLU A 56 -14.85 15.06 51.36
CA GLU A 56 -13.65 14.28 51.73
C GLU A 56 -13.34 14.41 53.23
N GLY A 57 -13.09 13.27 53.88
CA GLY A 57 -12.69 13.16 55.28
C GLY A 57 -13.40 12.03 56.02
N ALA A 58 -13.48 12.13 57.36
CA ALA A 58 -13.94 11.07 58.23
C ALA A 58 -15.48 11.01 58.36
N TRP A 59 -16.08 9.99 57.77
CA TRP A 59 -17.50 9.66 57.88
C TRP A 59 -17.74 8.61 58.97
N SER A 60 -18.96 8.56 59.50
CA SER A 60 -19.35 7.54 60.48
C SER A 60 -19.82 6.27 59.76
N PHE A 61 -19.15 5.14 60.00
CA PHE A 61 -19.51 3.84 59.39
C PHE A 61 -19.99 2.83 60.44
N TYR A 62 -21.14 2.20 60.17
CA TYR A 62 -21.75 1.16 61.01
C TYR A 62 -21.81 -0.17 60.26
N PHE A 63 -21.01 -1.16 60.69
CA PHE A 63 -20.95 -2.47 60.04
C PHE A 63 -22.18 -3.33 60.32
N ASN A 64 -22.59 -4.09 59.30
CA ASN A 64 -23.62 -5.11 59.37
C ASN A 64 -24.96 -4.61 59.93
N ARG A 65 -25.24 -3.32 59.71
CA ARG A 65 -26.47 -2.64 60.12
C ARG A 65 -26.89 -1.68 59.02
N PHE A 66 -28.16 -1.76 58.65
CA PHE A 66 -28.85 -0.71 57.90
C PHE A 66 -29.64 0.11 58.91
N LEU A 67 -29.11 1.28 59.26
CA LEU A 67 -29.69 2.21 60.22
C LEU A 67 -30.40 3.32 59.47
N THR A 68 -31.59 3.67 59.93
CA THR A 68 -32.45 4.71 59.36
C THR A 68 -32.31 6.01 60.16
N HIS A 69 -32.86 7.10 59.61
CA HIS A 69 -32.96 8.37 60.32
C HIS A 69 -33.60 8.22 61.70
N GLU A 70 -34.70 7.47 61.79
CA GLU A 70 -35.39 7.22 63.07
C GLU A 70 -34.52 6.49 64.10
N ASP A 71 -33.67 5.57 63.66
CA ASP A 71 -32.76 4.86 64.57
C ASP A 71 -31.75 5.83 65.20
N PHE A 72 -31.24 6.79 64.42
CA PHE A 72 -30.34 7.83 64.92
C PHE A 72 -31.04 8.81 65.85
N VAL A 73 -32.30 9.16 65.59
CA VAL A 73 -33.12 10.00 66.48
C VAL A 73 -33.40 9.30 67.81
N LYS A 74 -33.67 7.98 67.79
CA LYS A 74 -33.89 7.17 69.01
C LYS A 74 -32.60 6.91 69.80
N GLY A 75 -31.44 7.10 69.17
CA GLY A 75 -30.13 6.78 69.71
C GLY A 75 -29.68 5.38 69.28
N VAL A 76 -28.43 5.29 68.81
CA VAL A 76 -27.81 4.04 68.36
C VAL A 76 -26.70 3.66 69.34
N ASP A 77 -26.84 2.52 70.01
CA ASP A 77 -25.88 2.01 71.01
C ASP A 77 -24.58 1.42 70.40
N VAL A 78 -24.35 1.65 69.11
CA VAL A 78 -23.19 1.14 68.38
C VAL A 78 -22.25 2.29 68.08
N ILE A 79 -20.98 2.17 68.48
CA ILE A 79 -19.95 3.17 68.18
C ILE A 79 -19.59 3.09 66.68
N PRO A 80 -19.72 4.18 65.92
CA PRO A 80 -19.30 4.19 64.52
C PRO A 80 -17.78 4.09 64.39
N ILE A 81 -17.34 3.50 63.29
CA ILE A 81 -15.95 3.55 62.86
C ILE A 81 -15.74 4.81 62.01
N PRO A 82 -14.73 5.65 62.30
CA PRO A 82 -14.37 6.77 61.43
C PRO A 82 -13.74 6.22 60.14
N LEU A 83 -14.50 6.29 59.06
CA LEU A 83 -14.09 5.90 57.72
C LEU A 83 -13.62 7.13 56.96
N GLU A 84 -12.33 7.18 56.65
CA GLU A 84 -11.78 8.22 55.78
C GLU A 84 -12.20 8.00 54.32
N ILE A 85 -12.70 9.05 53.69
CA ILE A 85 -13.10 9.06 52.27
C ILE A 85 -12.31 10.14 51.52
N PRO A 86 -11.68 9.85 50.38
CA PRO A 86 -11.76 8.59 49.63
C PRO A 86 -11.02 7.43 50.32
N SER A 87 -11.51 6.21 50.09
CA SER A 87 -10.94 4.98 50.65
C SER A 87 -10.83 3.86 49.62
N THR A 88 -9.87 2.97 49.86
CA THR A 88 -9.65 1.72 49.14
C THR A 88 -9.59 0.58 50.14
N LYS A 89 -9.55 -0.65 49.64
CA LYS A 89 -9.33 -1.83 50.48
C LYS A 89 -8.08 -1.70 51.36
N GLU A 90 -6.99 -1.18 50.82
CA GLU A 90 -5.73 -1.02 51.56
C GLU A 90 -5.89 -0.04 52.73
N SER A 91 -6.56 1.09 52.51
CA SER A 91 -6.78 2.07 53.58
C SER A 91 -7.75 1.57 54.65
N MET A 92 -8.68 0.67 54.27
CA MET A 92 -9.69 0.08 55.14
C MET A 92 -9.29 -1.26 55.76
N ALA A 93 -8.20 -1.90 55.31
CA ALA A 93 -7.77 -3.23 55.75
C ALA A 93 -7.54 -3.33 57.27
N ARG A 94 -7.26 -2.20 57.93
CA ARG A 94 -7.13 -2.09 59.39
C ARG A 94 -8.40 -2.46 60.15
N PHE A 95 -9.55 -2.45 59.50
CA PHE A 95 -10.84 -2.78 60.09
C PHE A 95 -11.24 -4.21 59.70
N LYS A 96 -11.33 -5.10 60.69
CA LYS A 96 -11.63 -6.55 60.51
C LYS A 96 -12.79 -6.88 59.56
N PRO A 97 -13.91 -6.13 59.52
CA PRO A 97 -15.02 -6.42 58.61
C PRO A 97 -14.68 -6.29 57.12
N PHE A 98 -13.71 -5.44 56.74
CA PHE A 98 -13.30 -5.29 55.33
C PHE A 98 -12.31 -6.36 54.88
N ALA A 99 -11.64 -7.06 55.82
CA ALA A 99 -10.65 -8.08 55.50
C ALA A 99 -11.23 -9.29 54.71
N GLY A 100 -12.55 -9.51 54.82
CA GLY A 100 -13.27 -10.59 54.12
C GLY A 100 -13.90 -10.20 52.77
N ASN A 101 -13.83 -8.93 52.34
CA ASN A 101 -14.49 -8.40 51.13
C ASN A 101 -15.99 -8.71 51.03
N LYS A 102 -16.66 -8.84 52.18
CA LYS A 102 -18.07 -9.21 52.28
C LYS A 102 -18.69 -8.49 53.44
N PHE A 103 -19.28 -7.34 53.18
CA PHE A 103 -19.94 -6.57 54.21
C PHE A 103 -21.08 -5.75 53.63
N TYR A 104 -21.96 -5.35 54.53
CA TYR A 104 -22.92 -4.29 54.31
C TYR A 104 -22.86 -3.35 55.51
N GLY A 105 -23.37 -2.15 55.36
CA GLY A 105 -23.35 -1.19 56.45
C GLY A 105 -23.98 0.14 56.11
N THR A 106 -23.99 1.01 57.11
CA THR A 106 -24.50 2.36 57.01
C THR A 106 -23.36 3.35 57.09
N MET A 107 -23.24 4.21 56.08
CA MET A 107 -22.36 5.39 56.13
C MET A 107 -23.22 6.62 56.44
N ARG A 108 -22.78 7.43 57.38
CA ARG A 108 -23.51 8.62 57.82
C ARG A 108 -22.60 9.84 57.82
N LEU A 109 -23.12 10.95 57.29
CA LEU A 109 -22.54 12.29 57.41
C LEU A 109 -23.66 13.29 57.69
N VAL A 110 -23.48 14.13 58.70
CA VAL A 110 -24.34 15.30 58.95
C VAL A 110 -23.65 16.54 58.40
N ILE A 111 -24.34 17.34 57.62
CA ILE A 111 -23.81 18.56 57.00
C ILE A 111 -24.59 19.75 57.55
N LYS A 112 -23.89 20.72 58.12
CA LYS A 112 -24.46 22.02 58.49
C LYS A 112 -24.31 22.98 57.31
N LEU A 113 -25.39 23.28 56.63
CA LEU A 113 -25.43 24.17 55.47
C LEU A 113 -25.52 25.65 55.91
N PRO A 114 -25.14 26.58 55.01
CA PRO A 114 -25.38 28.01 55.21
C PRO A 114 -26.87 28.33 55.31
N GLU A 115 -27.20 29.37 56.08
CA GLU A 115 -28.55 29.91 56.14
C GLU A 115 -29.05 30.37 54.77
N GLY A 116 -30.35 30.11 54.53
CA GLY A 116 -31.06 30.51 53.33
C GLY A 116 -31.59 29.32 52.54
N ALA A 117 -32.88 29.35 52.22
CA ALA A 117 -33.52 28.33 51.39
C ALA A 117 -32.90 28.31 49.99
N LYS A 118 -32.17 27.24 49.67
CA LYS A 118 -31.53 27.00 48.37
C LYS A 118 -31.72 25.55 47.98
N THR A 119 -31.79 25.29 46.68
CA THR A 119 -31.75 23.91 46.15
C THR A 119 -30.30 23.47 46.01
N TYR A 120 -29.96 22.37 46.66
CA TYR A 120 -28.64 21.76 46.57
C TYR A 120 -28.67 20.56 45.64
N GLY A 121 -27.55 20.30 44.99
CA GLY A 121 -27.29 19.07 44.26
C GLY A 121 -26.25 18.24 44.99
N LEU A 122 -26.43 16.93 44.97
CA LEU A 122 -25.46 15.96 45.44
C LEU A 122 -25.10 15.02 44.29
N ARG A 123 -23.81 14.98 43.94
CA ARG A 123 -23.27 14.05 42.95
C ARG A 123 -22.42 13.00 43.64
N THR A 124 -22.89 11.77 43.61
CA THR A 124 -22.21 10.59 44.11
C THR A 124 -21.51 9.89 42.96
N ASP A 125 -20.21 9.63 43.11
CA ASP A 125 -19.42 8.86 42.14
C ASP A 125 -19.46 7.37 42.51
N ILE A 126 -18.31 6.73 42.74
CA ILE A 126 -18.24 5.32 43.15
C ILE A 126 -18.34 5.21 44.67
N ILE A 127 -19.43 4.61 45.18
CA ILE A 127 -19.57 4.21 46.60
C ILE A 127 -19.78 2.70 46.64
N LEU A 128 -18.69 1.94 46.78
CA LEU A 128 -18.72 0.48 46.76
C LEU A 128 -19.48 -0.07 45.53
N THR A 129 -19.83 -1.34 45.54
CA THR A 129 -20.57 -1.96 44.41
C THR A 129 -22.06 -1.70 44.42
N SER A 130 -22.64 -1.22 45.52
CA SER A 130 -24.06 -0.88 45.60
C SER A 130 -24.33 0.05 46.77
N PHE A 131 -25.23 1.00 46.57
CA PHE A 131 -25.69 1.87 47.64
C PHE A 131 -27.13 2.33 47.44
N LYS A 132 -27.78 2.68 48.54
CA LYS A 132 -29.05 3.39 48.58
C LYS A 132 -28.88 4.63 49.44
N LEU A 133 -29.20 5.79 48.85
CA LEU A 133 -29.02 7.09 49.45
C LEU A 133 -30.33 7.57 50.08
N TYR A 134 -30.22 8.05 51.32
CA TYR A 134 -31.26 8.76 52.03
C TYR A 134 -30.73 10.15 52.43
N ILE A 135 -31.58 11.16 52.27
CA ILE A 135 -31.33 12.53 52.74
C ILE A 135 -32.47 12.87 53.68
N ASP A 136 -32.16 13.19 54.95
CA ASP A 136 -33.15 13.47 55.99
C ASP A 136 -34.24 12.38 56.09
N GLY A 137 -33.81 11.12 55.96
CA GLY A 137 -34.70 9.93 55.99
C GLY A 137 -35.45 9.64 54.70
N ILE A 138 -35.47 10.56 53.72
CA ILE A 138 -36.18 10.39 52.45
C ILE A 138 -35.26 9.67 51.44
N PRO A 139 -35.72 8.63 50.72
CA PRO A 139 -34.90 7.96 49.71
C PRO A 139 -34.68 8.85 48.49
N HIS A 140 -33.41 9.09 48.13
CA HIS A 140 -33.01 9.95 47.01
C HIS A 140 -32.39 9.18 45.82
N GLY A 141 -32.30 7.85 45.91
CA GLY A 141 -31.93 6.97 44.79
C GLY A 141 -31.14 5.75 45.23
N GLU A 142 -30.95 4.83 44.30
CA GLU A 142 -30.25 3.56 44.51
C GLU A 142 -29.38 3.24 43.29
N VAL A 143 -28.18 2.73 43.53
CA VAL A 143 -27.26 2.21 42.51
C VAL A 143 -26.97 0.75 42.84
N GLY A 144 -27.26 -0.12 41.88
CA GLY A 144 -27.29 -1.56 42.12
C GLY A 144 -28.48 -1.93 43.00
N LYS A 145 -28.32 -2.99 43.80
CA LYS A 145 -29.28 -3.35 44.85
C LYS A 145 -28.53 -3.65 46.12
N VAL A 146 -28.86 -2.93 47.19
CA VAL A 146 -28.24 -3.17 48.49
C VAL A 146 -28.80 -4.45 49.11
N GLY A 147 -27.92 -5.25 49.74
CA GLY A 147 -28.29 -6.51 50.36
C GLY A 147 -27.48 -6.80 51.61
N THR A 148 -28.01 -7.67 52.47
CA THR A 148 -27.30 -8.17 53.65
C THR A 148 -26.47 -9.42 53.36
N SER A 149 -26.61 -9.98 52.16
CA SER A 149 -25.85 -11.13 51.65
C SER A 149 -25.56 -10.99 50.16
N ARG A 150 -24.71 -11.88 49.63
CA ARG A 150 -24.34 -11.90 48.20
C ARG A 150 -25.54 -12.20 47.30
N GLU A 151 -26.47 -13.04 47.74
CA GLU A 151 -27.64 -13.46 46.97
C GLU A 151 -28.65 -12.32 46.80
N ASN A 152 -28.72 -11.42 47.78
CA ASN A 152 -29.68 -10.32 47.82
C ASN A 152 -29.10 -8.98 47.37
N SER A 153 -27.80 -8.93 47.05
CA SER A 153 -27.11 -7.74 46.55
C SER A 153 -26.84 -7.85 45.05
N VAL A 154 -27.05 -6.75 44.32
CA VAL A 154 -26.74 -6.68 42.88
C VAL A 154 -25.69 -5.58 42.68
N PRO A 155 -24.48 -5.92 42.22
CA PRO A 155 -23.44 -4.93 42.02
C PRO A 155 -23.69 -4.10 40.78
N TYR A 156 -23.40 -2.80 40.87
CA TYR A 156 -23.43 -1.86 39.77
C TYR A 156 -22.59 -0.62 40.11
N TYR A 157 -21.72 -0.19 39.20
CA TYR A 157 -21.15 1.16 39.28
C TYR A 157 -21.95 2.11 38.41
N ASN A 158 -22.47 3.18 39.02
CA ASN A 158 -23.06 4.30 38.32
C ASN A 158 -22.76 5.60 39.07
N ILE A 159 -22.78 6.71 38.35
CA ILE A 159 -22.80 8.04 38.95
C ILE A 159 -24.26 8.36 39.26
N HIS A 160 -24.55 8.72 40.51
CA HIS A 160 -25.88 9.14 40.93
C HIS A 160 -25.88 10.63 41.21
N THR A 161 -26.84 11.36 40.63
CA THR A 161 -27.03 12.78 40.92
C THR A 161 -28.46 12.99 41.39
N THR A 162 -28.61 13.67 42.53
CA THR A 162 -29.91 14.03 43.08
C THR A 162 -29.92 15.50 43.47
N TYR A 163 -31.11 16.08 43.53
CA TYR A 163 -31.33 17.47 43.91
C TYR A 163 -32.38 17.50 45.00
N PHE A 164 -32.18 18.38 45.99
CA PHE A 164 -33.04 18.43 47.16
C PHE A 164 -33.08 19.85 47.74
N ASN A 165 -34.18 20.13 48.44
CA ASN A 165 -34.39 21.35 49.20
C ASN A 165 -34.38 20.95 50.68
N PRO A 166 -33.35 21.35 51.44
CA PRO A 166 -33.28 20.96 52.84
C PRO A 166 -34.33 21.72 53.65
N GLU A 167 -35.01 21.01 54.55
CA GLU A 167 -36.01 21.61 55.46
C GLU A 167 -35.36 22.35 56.63
N SER A 168 -34.11 21.99 56.95
CA SER A 168 -33.31 22.58 58.02
C SER A 168 -31.89 22.88 57.53
N ASN A 169 -31.13 23.67 58.28
CA ASN A 169 -29.72 23.89 57.97
C ASN A 169 -28.85 22.67 58.30
N GLU A 170 -29.35 21.68 59.04
CA GLU A 170 -28.68 20.41 59.24
C GLU A 170 -29.29 19.36 58.30
N VAL A 171 -28.44 18.77 57.46
CA VAL A 171 -28.82 17.74 56.49
C VAL A 171 -28.08 16.46 56.80
N GLU A 172 -28.81 15.37 56.97
CA GLU A 172 -28.27 14.04 57.20
C GLU A 172 -28.20 13.24 55.91
N LEU A 173 -26.99 12.82 55.54
CA LEU A 173 -26.75 11.85 54.48
C LEU A 173 -26.56 10.47 55.08
N ILE A 174 -27.41 9.53 54.67
CA ILE A 174 -27.29 8.11 54.99
C ILE A 174 -27.12 7.33 53.70
N TYR A 175 -26.01 6.58 53.60
CA TYR A 175 -25.84 5.57 52.57
C TYR A 175 -25.95 4.19 53.21
N HIS A 176 -26.97 3.44 52.83
CA HIS A 176 -26.92 1.98 52.99
C HIS A 176 -26.05 1.45 51.87
N THR A 177 -25.06 0.64 52.21
CA THR A 177 -24.08 0.15 51.25
C THR A 177 -23.86 -1.34 51.39
N SER A 178 -23.55 -2.01 50.29
CA SER A 178 -23.09 -3.40 50.32
C SER A 178 -22.04 -3.69 49.26
N ASP A 179 -21.06 -4.50 49.65
CA ASP A 179 -20.03 -5.03 48.77
C ASP A 179 -19.74 -6.49 49.11
N PHE A 180 -20.10 -7.37 48.17
CA PHE A 180 -19.83 -8.80 48.22
C PHE A 180 -19.08 -9.29 46.98
N THR A 181 -18.64 -8.36 46.11
CA THR A 181 -18.20 -8.71 44.75
C THR A 181 -16.91 -8.02 44.32
N ALA A 182 -16.62 -6.79 44.77
CA ALA A 182 -15.42 -6.10 44.36
C ALA A 182 -14.20 -6.50 45.22
N GLU A 183 -13.04 -6.52 44.57
CA GLU A 183 -11.79 -6.76 45.27
C GLU A 183 -11.25 -5.51 45.97
N ASP A 184 -11.50 -4.31 45.44
CA ASP A 184 -10.85 -3.06 45.86
C ASP A 184 -11.68 -2.18 46.82
N CYS A 185 -12.99 -2.46 46.97
CA CYS A 185 -13.91 -1.74 47.87
C CYS A 185 -13.78 -0.20 47.77
N THR A 186 -13.66 0.35 46.57
CA THR A 186 -13.39 1.78 46.36
C THR A 186 -14.56 2.66 46.80
N ILE A 187 -14.26 3.75 47.51
CA ILE A 187 -15.21 4.80 47.90
C ILE A 187 -14.62 6.15 47.53
N VAL A 188 -15.32 6.89 46.67
CA VAL A 188 -14.97 8.23 46.22
C VAL A 188 -15.91 9.22 46.88
N ALA A 189 -15.36 10.30 47.42
CA ALA A 189 -16.14 11.32 48.12
C ALA A 189 -17.24 11.91 47.21
N PRO A 190 -18.52 11.94 47.66
CA PRO A 190 -19.56 12.67 46.97
C PRO A 190 -19.26 14.17 46.96
N LYS A 191 -19.90 14.90 46.04
CA LYS A 191 -19.73 16.35 45.88
C LYS A 191 -21.06 17.05 46.05
N ILE A 192 -21.10 18.08 46.89
CA ILE A 192 -22.28 18.91 47.15
C ILE A 192 -22.06 20.34 46.63
N GLY A 193 -23.10 20.95 46.09
CA GLY A 193 -23.08 22.34 45.65
C GLY A 193 -24.49 22.84 45.38
N LEU A 194 -24.61 24.06 44.85
CA LEU A 194 -25.90 24.53 44.35
C LEU A 194 -26.37 23.61 43.22
N ALA A 195 -27.68 23.40 43.09
CA ALA A 195 -28.25 22.56 42.05
C ALA A 195 -27.80 22.98 40.64
N SER A 196 -27.71 24.28 40.38
CA SER A 196 -27.19 24.84 39.13
C SER A 196 -25.73 24.47 38.86
N GLN A 197 -24.87 24.50 39.88
CA GLN A 197 -23.45 24.15 39.77
C GLN A 197 -23.25 22.66 39.49
N ILE A 198 -24.00 21.80 40.19
CA ILE A 198 -23.93 20.36 40.01
C ILE A 198 -24.48 19.97 38.64
N SER A 199 -25.62 20.53 38.24
CA SER A 199 -26.22 20.32 36.91
C SER A 199 -25.28 20.77 35.80
N GLN A 200 -24.67 21.95 35.91
CA GLN A 200 -23.68 22.43 34.94
C GLN A 200 -22.48 21.47 34.83
N LYS A 201 -21.98 20.96 35.96
CA LYS A 201 -20.87 19.99 35.99
C LYS A 201 -21.22 18.69 35.28
N VAL A 202 -22.43 18.17 35.51
CA VAL A 202 -22.96 16.96 34.84
C VAL A 202 -23.05 17.21 33.33
N GLN A 203 -23.65 18.33 32.92
CA GLN A 203 -23.82 18.67 31.51
C GLN A 203 -22.48 18.84 30.78
N LEU A 204 -21.49 19.49 31.41
CA LEU A 204 -20.15 19.63 30.84
C LEU A 204 -19.41 18.29 30.74
N GLY A 205 -19.55 17.42 31.75
CA GLY A 205 -18.99 16.06 31.72
C GLY A 205 -19.57 15.24 30.57
N LEU A 206 -20.90 15.20 30.47
CA LEU A 206 -21.61 14.49 29.41
C LEU A 206 -21.30 15.07 28.02
N GLY A 207 -21.31 16.40 27.89
CA GLY A 207 -20.98 17.09 26.64
C GLY A 207 -19.57 16.77 26.15
N ARG A 208 -18.59 16.72 27.06
CA ARG A 208 -17.22 16.27 26.75
C ARG A 208 -17.20 14.83 26.24
N ASP A 209 -17.84 13.91 26.96
CA ASP A 209 -17.81 12.48 26.61
C ASP A 209 -18.50 12.20 25.27
N LEU A 210 -19.65 12.84 25.00
CA LEU A 210 -20.37 12.73 23.72
C LEU A 210 -19.62 13.38 22.56
N PHE A 211 -18.98 14.54 22.79
CA PHE A 211 -18.16 15.19 21.78
C PHE A 211 -16.99 14.29 21.33
N LEU A 212 -16.27 13.71 22.29
CA LEU A 212 -15.15 12.80 22.00
C LEU A 212 -15.62 11.51 21.35
N PHE A 213 -16.74 10.96 21.82
CA PHE A 213 -17.36 9.81 21.19
C PHE A 213 -17.66 10.10 19.71
N GLY A 214 -18.33 11.22 19.41
CA GLY A 214 -18.67 11.61 18.04
C GLY A 214 -17.43 11.80 17.17
N MET A 215 -16.44 12.54 17.66
CA MET A 215 -15.17 12.76 16.95
C MET A 215 -14.47 11.43 16.63
N LEU A 216 -14.30 10.56 17.61
CA LEU A 216 -13.60 9.28 17.44
C LEU A 216 -14.40 8.29 16.59
N LEU A 217 -15.74 8.29 16.69
CA LEU A 217 -16.61 7.48 15.86
C LEU A 217 -16.46 7.86 14.38
N ILE A 218 -16.58 9.15 14.06
CA ILE A 218 -16.42 9.66 12.69
C ILE A 218 -15.02 9.33 12.17
N MET A 219 -13.99 9.58 12.97
CA MET A 219 -12.61 9.25 12.61
C MET A 219 -12.42 7.74 12.37
N GLY A 220 -13.03 6.90 13.22
CA GLY A 220 -13.01 5.45 13.09
C GLY A 220 -13.63 4.97 11.77
N ILE A 221 -14.85 5.41 11.49
CA ILE A 221 -15.59 5.05 10.26
C ILE A 221 -14.85 5.56 9.02
N TYR A 222 -14.37 6.80 9.04
CA TYR A 222 -13.62 7.40 7.93
C TYR A 222 -12.39 6.56 7.56
N HIS A 223 -11.61 6.12 8.56
CA HIS A 223 -10.40 5.33 8.32
C HIS A 223 -10.68 3.90 7.89
N LEU A 224 -11.77 3.29 8.37
CA LEU A 224 -12.24 2.01 7.82
C LEU A 224 -12.66 2.16 6.35
N GLY A 225 -13.33 3.26 5.99
CA GLY A 225 -13.64 3.60 4.59
C GLY A 225 -12.39 3.70 3.72
N LEU A 226 -11.36 4.41 4.19
CA LEU A 226 -10.06 4.50 3.50
C LEU A 226 -9.40 3.13 3.32
N TYR A 227 -9.48 2.26 4.34
CA TYR A 227 -8.97 0.89 4.24
C TYR A 227 -9.71 0.06 3.18
N ILE A 228 -11.05 0.16 3.13
CA ILE A 228 -11.87 -0.55 2.12
C ILE A 228 -11.47 -0.11 0.71
N MET A 229 -11.24 1.19 0.50
CA MET A 229 -10.77 1.71 -0.78
C MET A 229 -9.34 1.27 -1.14
N ARG A 230 -8.49 1.00 -0.14
CA ARG A 230 -7.08 0.65 -0.33
C ARG A 230 -6.60 -0.39 0.68
N THR A 231 -7.01 -1.65 0.48
CA THR A 231 -6.69 -2.77 1.39
C THR A 231 -5.19 -3.09 1.52
N LYS A 232 -4.36 -2.62 0.57
CA LYS A 232 -2.90 -2.74 0.65
C LYS A 232 -2.28 -1.93 1.78
N ASP A 233 -2.87 -0.80 2.17
CA ASP A 233 -2.41 -0.01 3.30
C ASP A 233 -3.19 -0.39 4.56
N ARG A 234 -2.53 -1.04 5.53
CA ARG A 234 -3.19 -1.51 6.76
C ARG A 234 -3.22 -0.46 7.87
N ALA A 235 -2.49 0.65 7.76
CA ALA A 235 -2.47 1.66 8.82
C ALA A 235 -3.87 2.24 9.12
N PRO A 236 -4.73 2.57 8.13
CA PRO A 236 -6.08 3.07 8.38
C PRO A 236 -6.98 2.05 9.09
N LEU A 237 -6.83 0.74 8.82
CA LEU A 237 -7.59 -0.31 9.51
C LEU A 237 -7.33 -0.28 11.02
N TYR A 238 -6.06 -0.34 11.40
CA TYR A 238 -5.66 -0.40 12.80
C TYR A 238 -6.01 0.89 13.55
N PHE A 239 -5.82 2.05 12.91
CA PHE A 239 -6.22 3.33 13.50
C PHE A 239 -7.73 3.46 13.63
N GLY A 240 -8.49 3.02 12.62
CA GLY A 240 -9.95 3.02 12.65
C GLY A 240 -10.50 2.16 13.79
N VAL A 241 -9.99 0.93 13.94
CA VAL A 241 -10.34 0.02 15.05
C VAL A 241 -9.98 0.64 16.40
N PHE A 242 -8.81 1.24 16.54
CA PHE A 242 -8.41 1.95 17.76
C PHE A 242 -9.42 3.07 18.10
N CYS A 243 -9.77 3.92 17.15
CA CYS A 243 -10.73 5.01 17.35
C CYS A 243 -12.12 4.50 17.75
N LEU A 244 -12.63 3.44 17.11
CA LEU A 244 -13.94 2.86 17.42
C LEU A 244 -13.99 2.22 18.81
N LEU A 245 -12.93 1.50 19.20
CA LEU A 245 -12.88 0.90 20.54
C LEU A 245 -12.73 1.96 21.62
N PHE A 246 -11.96 3.01 21.35
CA PHE A 246 -11.82 4.12 22.28
C PHE A 246 -13.11 4.94 22.40
N SER A 247 -13.84 5.16 21.29
CA SER A 247 -15.12 5.85 21.32
C SER A 247 -16.15 5.07 22.15
N LEU A 248 -16.26 3.75 21.94
CA LEU A 248 -17.10 2.87 22.74
C LEU A 248 -16.71 2.94 24.22
N ARG A 249 -15.41 2.91 24.53
CA ARG A 249 -14.90 2.98 25.90
C ARG A 249 -15.31 4.27 26.61
N MET A 250 -15.32 5.42 25.93
CA MET A 250 -15.75 6.68 26.54
C MET A 250 -17.17 6.59 27.08
N LEU A 251 -18.10 5.97 26.34
CA LEU A 251 -19.49 5.81 26.79
C LEU A 251 -19.68 4.74 27.86
N LEU A 252 -18.78 3.75 27.92
CA LEU A 252 -18.82 2.68 28.93
C LEU A 252 -18.27 3.14 30.29
N VAL A 253 -17.19 3.93 30.30
CA VAL A 253 -16.40 4.20 31.52
C VAL A 253 -16.60 5.62 32.07
N GLY A 254 -16.79 6.64 31.22
CA GLY A 254 -16.85 8.06 31.63
C GLY A 254 -18.06 8.38 32.51
N GLU A 255 -19.03 9.13 32.00
CA GLU A 255 -20.34 9.32 32.67
C GLU A 255 -21.22 8.04 32.66
N ARG A 256 -20.67 6.88 32.23
CA ARG A 256 -21.39 5.60 32.10
C ARG A 256 -22.73 5.76 31.36
N PHE A 257 -22.70 6.55 30.29
CA PHE A 257 -23.86 6.87 29.46
C PHE A 257 -24.48 5.61 28.84
N LEU A 258 -23.67 4.73 28.25
CA LEU A 258 -24.19 3.54 27.56
C LEU A 258 -24.77 2.50 28.53
N PRO A 259 -24.10 2.13 29.65
CA PRO A 259 -24.66 1.19 30.62
C PRO A 259 -26.02 1.62 31.18
N SER A 260 -26.16 2.91 31.52
CA SER A 260 -27.38 3.48 32.11
C SER A 260 -28.55 3.54 31.14
N HIS A 261 -28.31 3.82 29.85
CA HIS A 261 -29.38 3.96 28.86
C HIS A 261 -29.79 2.64 28.21
N LEU A 262 -28.87 1.66 28.11
CA LEU A 262 -29.16 0.34 27.54
C LEU A 262 -29.42 -0.74 28.59
N ASN A 263 -29.47 -0.39 29.87
CA ASN A 263 -29.63 -1.32 31.00
C ASN A 263 -28.64 -2.50 30.94
N LEU A 264 -27.38 -2.23 30.55
CA LEU A 264 -26.36 -3.28 30.49
C LEU A 264 -26.01 -3.73 31.91
N SER A 265 -25.97 -5.04 32.13
CA SER A 265 -25.56 -5.58 33.42
C SER A 265 -24.08 -5.25 33.72
N PHE A 266 -23.75 -5.17 35.01
CA PHE A 266 -22.42 -4.89 35.51
C PHE A 266 -21.32 -5.73 34.85
N LEU A 267 -21.57 -7.03 34.75
CA LEU A 267 -20.62 -7.98 34.16
C LEU A 267 -20.40 -7.72 32.66
N VAL A 268 -21.46 -7.37 31.92
CA VAL A 268 -21.40 -7.19 30.47
C VAL A 268 -20.62 -5.93 30.13
N TYR A 269 -21.03 -4.77 30.64
CA TYR A 269 -20.35 -3.52 30.28
C TYR A 269 -18.92 -3.48 30.84
N GLY A 270 -18.69 -4.08 32.01
CA GLY A 270 -17.36 -4.21 32.59
C GLY A 270 -16.43 -4.98 31.66
N ARG A 271 -16.84 -6.17 31.19
CA ARG A 271 -16.06 -6.96 30.22
C ARG A 271 -15.84 -6.23 28.89
N MET A 272 -16.85 -5.54 28.37
CA MET A 272 -16.69 -4.70 27.18
C MET A 272 -15.62 -3.62 27.39
N ALA A 273 -15.59 -2.99 28.57
CA ALA A 273 -14.59 -1.98 28.90
C ALA A 273 -13.17 -2.57 28.91
N TYR A 274 -12.95 -3.78 29.45
CA TYR A 274 -11.64 -4.45 29.39
C TYR A 274 -11.24 -4.87 27.98
N LEU A 275 -12.16 -5.47 27.22
CA LEU A 275 -11.90 -5.87 25.82
C LEU A 275 -11.48 -4.68 24.96
N SER A 276 -12.10 -3.51 25.16
CA SER A 276 -11.73 -2.29 24.44
C SER A 276 -10.26 -1.89 24.67
N VAL A 277 -9.70 -2.16 25.86
CA VAL A 277 -8.30 -1.87 26.20
C VAL A 277 -7.38 -2.89 25.53
N PHE A 278 -7.68 -4.18 25.66
CA PHE A 278 -6.82 -5.24 25.13
C PHE A 278 -6.73 -5.17 23.60
N ILE A 279 -7.88 -5.07 22.93
CA ILE A 279 -7.93 -5.00 21.47
C ILE A 279 -7.45 -3.62 21.00
N GLY A 280 -7.84 -2.54 21.69
CA GLY A 280 -7.44 -1.18 21.33
C GLY A 280 -5.93 -0.97 21.40
N PHE A 281 -5.27 -1.53 22.42
CA PHE A 281 -3.81 -1.46 22.53
C PHE A 281 -3.09 -2.23 21.42
N ALA A 282 -3.58 -3.44 21.08
CA ALA A 282 -3.06 -4.19 19.94
C ALA A 282 -3.27 -3.40 18.62
N ALA A 283 -4.40 -2.71 18.49
CA ALA A 283 -4.68 -1.86 17.35
C ALA A 283 -3.72 -0.67 17.25
N LEU A 284 -3.42 0.00 18.38
CA LEU A 284 -2.42 1.07 18.44
C LEU A 284 -1.03 0.58 18.00
N CYS A 285 -0.60 -0.59 18.48
CA CYS A 285 0.69 -1.19 18.10
C CYS A 285 0.74 -1.52 16.59
N GLY A 286 -0.36 -2.08 16.06
CA GLY A 286 -0.51 -2.31 14.62
C GLY A 286 -0.41 -1.03 13.81
N PHE A 287 -1.11 0.03 14.24
CA PHE A 287 -1.04 1.34 13.61
C PHE A 287 0.40 1.86 13.56
N LEU A 288 1.13 1.87 14.69
CA LEU A 288 2.52 2.36 14.72
C LEU A 288 3.44 1.63 13.72
N HIS A 289 3.27 0.32 13.58
CA HIS A 289 4.05 -0.48 12.64
C HIS A 289 3.77 -0.16 11.16
N TYR A 290 2.50 -0.09 10.78
CA TYR A 290 2.10 0.16 9.38
C TYR A 290 2.12 1.65 9.01
N ALA A 291 2.07 2.55 10.00
CA ALA A 291 2.18 3.99 9.78
C ALA A 291 3.63 4.42 9.51
N LEU A 292 4.60 3.78 10.17
CA LEU A 292 6.02 4.12 10.10
C LEU A 292 6.83 2.94 9.55
N ASP A 293 6.88 2.88 8.22
CA ASP A 293 7.51 1.80 7.45
C ASP A 293 8.96 1.55 7.90
N GLY A 294 9.25 0.28 8.24
CA GLY A 294 10.59 -0.17 8.65
C GLY A 294 11.02 0.24 10.06
N LEU A 295 10.24 1.06 10.78
CA LEU A 295 10.62 1.51 12.12
C LEU A 295 10.32 0.48 13.20
N PHE A 296 9.22 -0.27 13.07
CA PHE A 296 8.82 -1.31 14.02
C PHE A 296 8.96 -2.70 13.40
N ALA A 297 9.45 -3.66 14.17
CA ALA A 297 9.57 -5.04 13.72
C ALA A 297 8.21 -5.76 13.69
N LYS A 298 8.06 -6.79 12.84
CA LYS A 298 6.81 -7.58 12.75
C LYS A 298 6.46 -8.32 14.04
N TRP A 299 7.46 -8.71 14.84
CA TRP A 299 7.23 -9.39 16.12
C TRP A 299 6.45 -8.51 17.10
N PHE A 300 6.64 -7.19 17.05
CA PHE A 300 5.99 -6.22 17.94
C PHE A 300 4.46 -6.30 17.80
N VAL A 301 3.97 -6.30 16.55
CA VAL A 301 2.54 -6.42 16.24
C VAL A 301 2.00 -7.81 16.56
N LYS A 302 2.76 -8.87 16.20
CA LYS A 302 2.34 -10.25 16.51
C LYS A 302 2.20 -10.47 18.00
N LEU A 303 3.15 -9.99 18.79
CA LEU A 303 3.13 -10.08 20.25
C LEU A 303 1.97 -9.29 20.84
N SER A 304 1.76 -8.04 20.41
CA SER A 304 0.64 -7.22 20.91
C SER A 304 -0.72 -7.84 20.61
N ILE A 305 -0.91 -8.42 19.42
CA ILE A 305 -2.14 -9.13 19.06
C ILE A 305 -2.28 -10.41 19.89
N THR A 306 -1.21 -11.18 20.06
CA THR A 306 -1.25 -12.43 20.84
C THR A 306 -1.64 -12.14 22.29
N LEU A 307 -1.03 -11.12 22.92
CA LEU A 307 -1.39 -10.68 24.26
C LEU A 307 -2.83 -10.16 24.31
N GLY A 308 -3.21 -9.27 23.39
CA GLY A 308 -4.57 -8.74 23.33
C GLY A 308 -5.64 -9.83 23.20
N SER A 309 -5.41 -10.84 22.35
CA SER A 309 -6.31 -11.99 22.17
C SER A 309 -6.30 -12.92 23.38
N LEU A 310 -5.15 -13.23 23.97
CA LEU A 310 -5.05 -14.08 25.15
C LEU A 310 -5.80 -13.47 26.33
N PHE A 311 -5.50 -12.20 26.66
CA PHE A 311 -6.14 -11.51 27.79
C PHE A 311 -7.61 -11.20 27.50
N GLY A 312 -7.94 -10.91 26.24
CA GLY A 312 -9.33 -10.77 25.77
C GLY A 312 -10.13 -12.06 25.88
N PHE A 313 -9.52 -13.22 25.65
CA PHE A 313 -10.15 -14.50 25.92
C PHE A 313 -10.30 -14.72 27.43
N LEU A 314 -9.23 -14.56 28.21
CA LEU A 314 -9.26 -14.78 29.66
C LEU A 314 -10.35 -13.98 30.38
N ILE A 315 -10.53 -12.69 30.04
CA ILE A 315 -11.53 -11.83 30.71
C ILE A 315 -12.99 -12.28 30.52
N LEU A 316 -13.27 -13.05 29.46
CA LEU A 316 -14.60 -13.62 29.23
C LEU A 316 -14.94 -14.74 30.21
N TRP A 317 -13.92 -15.46 30.70
CA TRP A 317 -14.10 -16.69 31.49
C TRP A 317 -13.72 -16.54 32.96
N ILE A 318 -12.77 -15.66 33.31
CA ILE A 318 -12.40 -15.48 34.72
C ILE A 318 -13.54 -14.85 35.54
N PRO A 319 -13.60 -15.14 36.86
CA PRO A 319 -14.46 -14.40 37.77
C PRO A 319 -14.16 -12.90 37.69
N TYR A 320 -15.22 -12.08 37.66
CA TYR A 320 -15.06 -10.63 37.54
C TYR A 320 -14.24 -10.01 38.69
N SER A 321 -14.28 -10.63 39.87
CA SER A 321 -13.45 -10.23 41.02
C SER A 321 -11.96 -10.23 40.71
N SER A 322 -11.50 -11.01 39.73
CA SER A 322 -10.09 -11.08 39.31
C SER A 322 -9.77 -10.22 38.08
N ALA A 323 -10.73 -9.45 37.56
CA ALA A 323 -10.56 -8.65 36.35
C ALA A 323 -9.49 -7.56 36.50
N ASP A 324 -9.49 -6.84 37.62
CA ASP A 324 -8.51 -5.78 37.90
C ASP A 324 -7.08 -6.33 37.98
N LYS A 325 -6.90 -7.50 38.63
CA LYS A 325 -5.61 -8.21 38.66
C LYS A 325 -5.15 -8.61 37.26
N LEU A 326 -6.05 -9.15 36.44
CA LEU A 326 -5.73 -9.49 35.05
C LEU A 326 -5.31 -8.25 34.25
N LEU A 327 -5.98 -7.12 34.45
CA LEU A 327 -5.61 -5.84 33.84
C LEU A 327 -4.24 -5.34 34.32
N MET A 328 -3.91 -5.45 35.61
CA MET A 328 -2.59 -5.07 36.13
C MET A 328 -1.47 -5.90 35.50
N ILE A 329 -1.67 -7.21 35.36
CA ILE A 329 -0.70 -8.09 34.66
C ILE A 329 -0.56 -7.66 33.20
N TYR A 330 -1.66 -7.41 32.50
CA TYR A 330 -1.64 -6.91 31.13
C TYR A 330 -0.91 -5.56 31.01
N ALA A 331 -1.12 -4.66 31.98
CA ALA A 331 -0.53 -3.33 32.00
C ALA A 331 1.01 -3.39 32.04
N VAL A 332 1.61 -4.38 32.72
CA VAL A 332 3.07 -4.58 32.71
C VAL A 332 3.56 -4.87 31.29
N PHE A 333 2.92 -5.81 30.58
CA PHE A 333 3.29 -6.10 29.19
C PHE A 333 3.06 -4.90 28.26
N ALA A 334 1.95 -4.20 28.44
CA ALA A 334 1.63 -3.00 27.67
C ALA A 334 2.68 -1.91 27.91
N LEU A 335 3.12 -1.70 29.15
CA LEU A 335 4.14 -0.70 29.50
C LEU A 335 5.49 -1.03 28.85
N ILE A 336 5.90 -2.31 28.84
CA ILE A 336 7.12 -2.75 28.15
C ILE A 336 7.03 -2.44 26.65
N LEU A 337 5.90 -2.75 26.02
CA LEU A 337 5.67 -2.47 24.59
C LEU A 337 5.60 -0.97 24.29
N LEU A 338 5.00 -0.17 25.18
CA LEU A 338 4.99 1.30 25.07
C LEU A 338 6.39 1.89 25.21
N GLY A 339 7.20 1.39 26.14
CA GLY A 339 8.60 1.79 26.32
C GLY A 339 9.42 1.49 25.07
N TYR A 340 9.30 0.27 24.53
CA TYR A 340 9.89 -0.08 23.25
C TYR A 340 9.42 0.85 22.12
N ALA A 341 8.12 1.13 22.05
CA ALA A 341 7.57 2.02 21.03
C ALA A 341 8.11 3.45 21.14
N MET A 342 8.23 3.98 22.35
CA MET A 342 8.81 5.31 22.60
C MET A 342 10.27 5.36 22.13
N ILE A 343 11.08 4.36 22.48
CA ILE A 343 12.48 4.26 22.04
C ILE A 343 12.57 4.23 20.51
N ARG A 344 11.74 3.41 19.85
CA ARG A 344 11.72 3.33 18.38
C ARG A 344 11.26 4.63 17.74
N LEU A 345 10.28 5.34 18.31
CA LEU A 345 9.86 6.65 17.82
C LEU A 345 10.99 7.67 17.94
N VAL A 346 11.72 7.71 19.07
CA VAL A 346 12.92 8.56 19.23
C VAL A 346 13.97 8.23 18.18
N VAL A 347 14.28 6.94 17.96
CA VAL A 347 15.19 6.51 16.89
C VAL A 347 14.67 6.96 15.52
N GLY A 348 13.37 6.88 15.26
CA GLY A 348 12.75 7.34 14.02
C GLY A 348 12.92 8.85 13.80
N VAL A 349 12.78 9.65 14.87
CA VAL A 349 13.05 11.10 14.83
C VAL A 349 14.52 11.38 14.54
N LEU A 350 15.44 10.70 15.23
CA LEU A 350 16.89 10.86 15.03
C LEU A 350 17.33 10.45 13.62
N LYS A 351 16.78 9.35 13.09
CA LYS A 351 17.01 8.88 11.71
C LYS A 351 16.21 9.63 10.65
N ARG A 352 15.41 10.64 11.03
CA ARG A 352 14.56 11.45 10.14
C ARG A 352 13.61 10.61 9.28
N VAL A 353 13.08 9.52 9.84
CA VAL A 353 12.03 8.72 9.21
C VAL A 353 10.82 9.63 8.93
N PRO A 354 10.25 9.61 7.72
CA PRO A 354 9.11 10.45 7.37
C PRO A 354 7.99 10.34 8.41
N PHE A 355 7.50 11.50 8.88
CA PHE A 355 6.40 11.63 9.85
C PHE A 355 6.66 11.11 11.27
N ALA A 356 7.79 10.47 11.56
CA ALA A 356 8.09 9.93 12.89
C ALA A 356 8.07 11.02 13.99
N ASN A 357 8.43 12.26 13.65
CA ASN A 357 8.36 13.41 14.56
C ASN A 357 6.93 13.80 14.95
N VAL A 358 5.98 13.74 14.02
CA VAL A 358 4.57 14.06 14.27
C VAL A 358 3.92 12.97 15.11
N VAL A 359 4.18 11.70 14.75
CA VAL A 359 3.71 10.53 15.51
C VAL A 359 4.29 10.56 16.93
N PHE A 360 5.59 10.83 17.09
CA PHE A 360 6.24 10.98 18.39
C PHE A 360 5.58 12.05 19.25
N LEU A 361 5.32 13.25 18.71
CA LEU A 361 4.71 14.34 19.46
C LEU A 361 3.32 13.95 20.00
N GLY A 362 2.47 13.38 19.14
CA GLY A 362 1.14 12.91 19.54
C GLY A 362 1.21 11.79 20.58
N PHE A 363 2.12 10.83 20.39
CA PHE A 363 2.28 9.68 21.28
C PHE A 363 2.87 10.08 22.64
N ALA A 364 3.83 11.00 22.67
CA ALA A 364 4.39 11.54 23.91
C ALA A 364 3.35 12.31 24.71
N PHE A 365 2.56 13.16 24.05
CA PHE A 365 1.47 13.89 24.70
C PHE A 365 0.40 12.93 25.27
N LEU A 366 0.02 11.91 24.49
CA LEU A 366 -0.87 10.84 24.97
C LEU A 366 -0.28 10.15 26.21
N GLY A 367 1.02 9.78 26.17
CA GLY A 367 1.72 9.19 27.31
C GLY A 367 1.70 10.05 28.57
N ILE A 368 1.93 11.36 28.46
CA ILE A 368 1.85 12.30 29.59
C ILE A 368 0.46 12.31 30.20
N THR A 369 -0.59 12.36 29.38
CA THR A 369 -1.98 12.32 29.90
C THR A 369 -2.33 10.98 30.55
N PHE A 370 -1.84 9.86 30.01
CA PHE A 370 -2.00 8.56 30.65
C PHE A 370 -1.30 8.49 32.01
N ILE A 371 -0.09 9.04 32.14
CA ILE A 371 0.64 9.06 33.41
C ILE A 371 -0.12 9.90 34.45
N ASN A 372 -0.65 11.06 34.07
CA ASN A 372 -1.49 11.88 34.95
C ASN A 372 -2.70 11.10 35.47
N ASP A 373 -3.45 10.45 34.57
CA ASP A 373 -4.66 9.73 34.93
C ASP A 373 -4.35 8.42 35.69
N PHE A 374 -3.19 7.80 35.44
CA PHE A 374 -2.72 6.66 36.23
C PHE A 374 -2.36 7.07 37.67
N ILE A 375 -1.67 8.20 37.84
CA ILE A 375 -1.40 8.78 39.17
C ILE A 375 -2.72 9.14 39.86
N TYR A 376 -3.69 9.70 39.15
CA TYR A 376 -5.05 9.94 39.67
C TYR A 376 -5.67 8.65 40.20
N GLN A 377 -5.61 7.58 39.42
CA GLN A 377 -6.22 6.29 39.78
C GLN A 377 -5.58 5.68 41.03
N ILE A 378 -4.26 5.82 41.22
CA ILE A 378 -3.55 5.33 42.41
C ILE A 378 -3.75 6.24 43.63
N THR A 379 -3.71 7.56 43.43
CA THR A 379 -3.69 8.52 44.55
C THR A 379 -5.06 9.01 44.97
N LEU A 380 -6.11 8.72 44.19
CA LEU A 380 -7.48 9.20 44.37
C LEU A 380 -7.60 10.73 44.54
N ARG A 381 -6.57 11.49 44.13
CA ARG A 381 -6.58 12.96 44.20
C ARG A 381 -7.59 13.52 43.22
N ASN A 382 -8.21 14.65 43.53
CA ASN A 382 -9.27 15.25 42.71
C ASN A 382 -8.77 15.99 41.43
N THR A 383 -7.87 15.39 40.64
CA THR A 383 -7.40 15.98 39.37
C THR A 383 -8.32 15.62 38.20
N PRO A 384 -8.61 16.54 37.26
CA PRO A 384 -9.38 16.23 36.06
C PRO A 384 -8.70 15.13 35.22
N SER A 385 -9.50 14.22 34.65
CA SER A 385 -9.01 13.26 33.65
C SER A 385 -8.52 14.00 32.40
N LEU A 386 -7.27 13.75 32.01
CA LEU A 386 -6.62 14.36 30.85
C LEU A 386 -6.51 13.41 29.66
N ILE A 387 -6.74 12.11 29.84
CA ILE A 387 -6.79 11.12 28.75
C ILE A 387 -7.64 11.60 27.55
N PRO A 388 -8.87 12.14 27.74
CA PRO A 388 -9.65 12.79 26.69
C PRO A 388 -8.87 13.74 25.77
N LEU A 389 -8.06 14.61 26.38
CA LEU A 389 -7.25 15.60 25.67
C LEU A 389 -6.09 14.93 24.94
N GLY A 390 -5.44 13.97 25.60
CA GLY A 390 -4.35 13.18 25.03
C GLY A 390 -4.77 12.45 23.76
N VAL A 391 -5.92 11.80 23.80
CA VAL A 391 -6.48 11.04 22.69
C VAL A 391 -6.91 11.96 21.55
N SER A 392 -7.46 13.13 21.87
CA SER A 392 -7.80 14.14 20.87
C SER A 392 -6.56 14.60 20.10
N VAL A 393 -5.52 15.03 20.81
CA VAL A 393 -4.24 15.46 20.22
C VAL A 393 -3.59 14.33 19.43
N PHE A 394 -3.57 13.11 19.97
CA PHE A 394 -3.07 11.94 19.26
C PHE A 394 -3.85 11.70 17.97
N THR A 395 -5.18 11.72 18.03
CA THR A 395 -6.06 11.46 16.89
C THR A 395 -5.85 12.48 15.78
N PHE A 396 -5.77 13.78 16.10
CA PHE A 396 -5.50 14.83 15.12
C PHE A 396 -4.12 14.72 14.49
N THR A 397 -3.08 14.45 15.30
CA THR A 397 -1.71 14.27 14.78
C THR A 397 -1.59 13.05 13.87
N GLN A 398 -2.34 11.98 14.16
CA GLN A 398 -2.39 10.78 13.31
C GLN A 398 -3.20 11.01 12.03
N ALA A 399 -4.34 11.70 12.11
CA ALA A 399 -5.14 12.10 10.95
C ALA A 399 -4.32 12.92 9.95
N TYR A 400 -3.57 13.90 10.46
CA TYR A 400 -2.65 14.69 9.66
C TYR A 400 -1.56 13.82 9.04
N THR A 401 -0.94 12.93 9.83
CA THR A 401 0.13 12.05 9.35
C THR A 401 -0.34 11.20 8.18
N LEU A 402 -1.52 10.60 8.29
CA LEU A 402 -2.06 9.75 7.24
C LEU A 402 -2.47 10.56 5.99
N SER A 403 -3.12 11.72 6.19
CA SER A 403 -3.48 12.63 5.10
C SER A 403 -2.25 13.12 4.33
N ALA A 404 -1.18 13.49 5.05
CA ALA A 404 0.06 13.94 4.45
C ALA A 404 0.82 12.81 3.73
N ARG A 405 0.78 11.57 4.25
CA ARG A 405 1.29 10.38 3.54
C ARG A 405 0.55 10.17 2.23
N PHE A 406 -0.78 10.25 2.27
CA PHE A 406 -1.62 10.08 1.09
C PHE A 406 -1.32 11.16 0.04
N SER A 407 -1.28 12.43 0.44
CA SER A 407 -0.94 13.55 -0.44
C SER A 407 0.45 13.39 -1.08
N ASN A 408 1.48 13.04 -0.31
CA ASN A 408 2.82 12.80 -0.85
C ASN A 408 2.86 11.62 -1.84
N ALA A 409 2.13 10.53 -1.55
CA ALA A 409 2.05 9.38 -2.43
C ALA A 409 1.32 9.72 -3.74
N PHE A 410 0.26 10.53 -3.66
CA PHE A 410 -0.49 11.00 -4.81
C PHE A 410 0.38 11.88 -5.72
N THR A 411 1.06 12.88 -5.18
CA THR A 411 1.99 13.74 -5.95
C THR A 411 3.10 12.92 -6.62
N ARG A 412 3.63 11.89 -5.94
CA ARG A 412 4.65 11.02 -6.54
C ARG A 412 4.09 10.15 -7.67
N ALA A 413 2.86 9.67 -7.54
CA ALA A 413 2.19 8.92 -8.60
C ALA A 413 1.92 9.80 -9.83
N GLU A 414 1.53 11.05 -9.62
CA GLU A 414 1.36 12.04 -10.68
C GLU A 414 2.68 12.34 -11.41
N GLN A 415 3.76 12.57 -10.67
CA GLN A 415 5.10 12.76 -11.25
C GLN A 415 5.56 11.56 -12.09
N LEU A 416 5.42 10.34 -11.56
CA LEU A 416 5.76 9.12 -12.28
C LEU A 416 4.89 8.92 -13.53
N SER A 417 3.63 9.36 -13.50
CA SER A 417 2.74 9.31 -14.67
C SER A 417 3.23 10.24 -15.78
N VAL A 418 3.65 11.46 -15.43
CA VAL A 418 4.23 12.42 -16.38
C VAL A 418 5.54 11.89 -16.98
N GLU A 419 6.44 11.36 -16.14
CA GLU A 419 7.72 10.77 -16.56
C GLU A 419 7.53 9.54 -17.47
N ASN A 420 6.60 8.64 -17.13
CA ASN A 420 6.28 7.50 -17.98
C ASN A 420 5.74 7.94 -19.34
N LYS A 421 4.93 9.01 -19.38
CA LYS A 421 4.41 9.55 -20.65
C LYS A 421 5.52 10.13 -21.52
N SER A 422 6.52 10.81 -20.94
CA SER A 422 7.67 11.31 -21.71
C SER A 422 8.53 10.18 -22.24
N ILE A 423 8.85 9.17 -21.42
CA ILE A 423 9.64 8.00 -21.85
C ILE A 423 8.92 7.26 -22.99
N LEU A 424 7.60 7.07 -22.89
CA LEU A 424 6.81 6.44 -23.95
C LEU A 424 6.84 7.25 -25.27
N SER A 425 6.87 8.58 -25.19
CA SER A 425 6.97 9.42 -26.38
C SER A 425 8.36 9.33 -27.05
N GLU A 426 9.43 9.29 -26.26
CA GLU A 426 10.80 9.13 -26.74
C GLU A 426 11.01 7.75 -27.37
N LEU A 427 10.52 6.69 -26.73
CA LEU A 427 10.59 5.33 -27.24
C LEU A 427 9.85 5.17 -28.56
N LYS A 428 8.68 5.81 -28.71
CA LYS A 428 7.95 5.84 -29.99
C LYS A 428 8.75 6.53 -31.09
N LEU A 429 9.39 7.66 -30.79
CA LEU A 429 10.20 8.40 -31.76
C LEU A 429 11.42 7.58 -32.19
N MET A 430 12.12 6.96 -31.23
CA MET A 430 13.27 6.11 -31.50
C MET A 430 12.88 4.86 -32.31
N ASN A 431 11.73 4.24 -32.02
CA ASN A 431 11.25 3.11 -32.80
C ASN A 431 10.89 3.52 -34.25
N GLY A 432 10.26 4.68 -34.45
CA GLY A 432 10.00 5.20 -35.80
C GLY A 432 11.28 5.49 -36.59
N ASN A 433 12.30 6.05 -35.95
CA ASN A 433 13.61 6.25 -36.57
C ASN A 433 14.29 4.93 -36.92
N LEU A 434 14.22 3.94 -36.03
CA LEU A 434 14.77 2.61 -36.25
C LEU A 434 14.07 1.92 -37.43
N GLU A 435 12.74 1.97 -37.50
CA GLU A 435 11.96 1.43 -38.62
C GLU A 435 12.35 2.07 -39.95
N SER A 436 12.53 3.40 -39.97
CA SER A 436 13.01 4.12 -41.15
C SER A 436 14.41 3.67 -41.56
N LEU A 437 15.34 3.57 -40.61
CA LEU A 437 16.71 3.14 -40.87
C LEU A 437 16.77 1.68 -41.34
N VAL A 438 16.00 0.79 -40.72
CA VAL A 438 15.90 -0.61 -41.13
C VAL A 438 15.36 -0.71 -42.55
N LYS A 439 14.32 0.07 -42.89
CA LYS A 439 13.75 0.10 -44.25
C LYS A 439 14.78 0.60 -45.27
N GLU A 440 15.50 1.67 -44.96
CA GLU A 440 16.59 2.20 -45.80
C GLU A 440 17.68 1.15 -46.05
N ARG A 441 18.21 0.56 -44.97
CA ARG A 441 19.25 -0.48 -45.06
C ARG A 441 18.81 -1.73 -45.81
N THR A 442 17.55 -2.13 -45.63
CA THR A 442 17.00 -3.29 -46.35
C THR A 442 16.89 -2.99 -47.84
N SER A 443 16.48 -1.78 -48.22
CA SER A 443 16.43 -1.35 -49.62
C SER A 443 17.82 -1.29 -50.25
N ASP A 444 18.81 -0.74 -49.55
CA ASP A 444 20.20 -0.68 -50.04
C ASP A 444 20.78 -2.09 -50.23
N LEU A 445 20.53 -2.99 -49.28
CA LEU A 445 20.98 -4.37 -49.35
C LEU A 445 20.33 -5.10 -50.54
N GLN A 446 19.05 -4.88 -50.78
CA GLN A 446 18.33 -5.47 -51.92
C GLN A 446 18.93 -5.01 -53.26
N LYS A 447 19.22 -3.71 -53.41
CA LYS A 447 19.87 -3.18 -54.61
C LYS A 447 21.26 -3.77 -54.83
N ALA A 448 22.07 -3.83 -53.77
CA ALA A 448 23.41 -4.42 -53.84
C ALA A 448 23.36 -5.91 -54.21
N LEU A 449 22.37 -6.66 -53.71
CA LEU A 449 22.14 -8.06 -54.08
C LEU A 449 21.79 -8.20 -55.57
N GLU A 450 20.88 -7.36 -56.08
CA GLU A 450 20.50 -7.35 -57.49
C GLU A 450 21.68 -7.02 -58.41
N GLU A 451 22.49 -6.01 -58.06
CA GLU A 451 23.70 -5.64 -58.80
C GLU A 451 24.73 -6.78 -58.81
N MET A 452 24.97 -7.41 -57.65
CA MET A 452 25.86 -8.58 -57.54
C MET A 452 25.37 -9.76 -58.38
N GLU A 453 24.06 -10.03 -58.41
CA GLU A 453 23.51 -11.11 -59.23
C GLU A 453 23.72 -10.87 -60.73
N VAL A 454 23.51 -9.64 -61.21
CA VAL A 454 23.72 -9.29 -62.63
C VAL A 454 25.19 -9.44 -63.00
N MET A 455 26.10 -8.94 -62.18
CA MET A 455 27.54 -9.07 -62.39
C MET A 455 28.01 -10.53 -62.35
N SER A 456 27.42 -11.38 -61.52
CA SER A 456 27.79 -12.80 -61.46
C SER A 456 27.28 -13.62 -62.65
N LYS A 457 26.28 -13.13 -63.41
CA LYS A 457 25.61 -13.88 -64.49
C LYS A 457 26.05 -13.48 -65.91
N THR A 458 26.77 -12.37 -66.06
CA THR A 458 27.21 -11.85 -67.36
C THR A 458 28.74 -11.85 -67.47
N ASP A 459 29.26 -11.89 -68.69
CA ASP A 459 30.67 -11.70 -68.99
C ASP A 459 31.00 -10.19 -68.93
N TYR A 460 32.09 -9.83 -68.25
CA TYR A 460 32.40 -8.43 -67.97
C TYR A 460 32.70 -7.61 -69.24
N LEU A 461 33.27 -8.26 -70.26
CA LEU A 461 33.69 -7.63 -71.52
C LEU A 461 32.55 -7.59 -72.54
N THR A 462 31.99 -8.76 -72.88
CA THR A 462 31.00 -8.88 -73.96
C THR A 462 29.56 -8.61 -73.52
N LYS A 463 29.30 -8.54 -72.21
CA LYS A 463 27.96 -8.45 -71.59
C LYS A 463 27.01 -9.61 -71.92
N LEU A 464 27.46 -10.60 -72.68
CA LEU A 464 26.72 -11.84 -72.91
C LEU A 464 26.60 -12.64 -71.60
N PRO A 465 25.63 -13.58 -71.52
CA PRO A 465 25.65 -14.64 -70.52
C PRO A 465 27.04 -15.25 -70.37
N ASN A 466 27.57 -15.29 -69.14
CA ASN A 466 28.81 -16.02 -68.89
C ASN A 466 28.53 -17.52 -68.85
N ARG A 467 29.61 -18.31 -68.84
CA ARG A 467 29.57 -19.78 -68.71
C ARG A 467 28.53 -20.26 -67.69
N ARG A 468 28.48 -19.66 -66.49
CA ARG A 468 27.56 -20.05 -65.41
C ARG A 468 26.08 -19.85 -65.78
N LEU A 469 25.71 -18.70 -66.37
CA LEU A 469 24.33 -18.44 -66.79
C LEU A 469 23.92 -19.32 -67.98
N VAL A 470 24.84 -19.56 -68.92
CA VAL A 470 24.61 -20.46 -70.06
C VAL A 470 24.28 -21.88 -69.58
N PHE A 471 25.10 -22.43 -68.67
CA PHE A 471 24.85 -23.73 -68.04
C PHE A 471 23.47 -23.82 -67.39
N ALA A 472 23.09 -22.80 -66.62
CA ALA A 472 21.79 -22.76 -65.95
C ALA A 472 20.62 -22.79 -66.96
N LYS A 473 20.72 -21.99 -68.04
CA LYS A 473 19.71 -21.98 -69.11
C LYS A 473 19.61 -23.30 -69.88
N ILE A 474 20.74 -23.98 -70.13
CA ILE A 474 20.72 -25.31 -70.77
C ILE A 474 20.06 -26.33 -69.85
N LYS A 475 20.37 -26.31 -68.55
CA LYS A 475 19.73 -27.20 -67.58
C LYS A 475 18.21 -26.98 -67.53
N GLU A 476 17.75 -25.73 -67.59
CA GLU A 476 16.32 -25.40 -67.68
C GLU A 476 15.67 -25.99 -68.94
N LEU A 477 16.35 -25.92 -70.10
CA LEU A 477 15.85 -26.53 -71.34
C LEU A 477 15.76 -28.07 -71.25
N ILE A 478 16.74 -28.70 -70.60
CA ILE A 478 16.75 -30.15 -70.33
C ILE A 478 15.58 -30.53 -69.41
N GLU A 479 15.36 -29.80 -68.32
CA GLU A 479 14.25 -30.02 -67.38
C GLU A 479 12.88 -29.83 -68.07
N GLN A 480 12.77 -28.86 -68.98
CA GLN A 480 11.58 -28.62 -69.80
C GLN A 480 11.41 -29.63 -70.95
N LYS A 481 12.31 -30.61 -71.10
CA LYS A 481 12.33 -31.60 -72.18
C LYS A 481 12.21 -30.98 -73.58
N LYS A 482 12.90 -29.86 -73.81
CA LYS A 482 12.95 -29.20 -75.11
C LYS A 482 14.10 -29.76 -75.93
N ASP A 483 13.88 -29.95 -77.22
CA ASP A 483 14.94 -30.26 -78.17
C ASP A 483 15.77 -29.01 -78.49
N PHE A 484 17.08 -29.15 -78.43
CA PHE A 484 18.01 -28.07 -78.76
C PHE A 484 19.33 -28.64 -79.29
N TYR A 485 20.06 -27.77 -79.98
CA TYR A 485 21.45 -27.98 -80.37
C TYR A 485 22.34 -27.01 -79.59
N ILE A 486 23.54 -27.47 -79.25
CA ILE A 486 24.61 -26.57 -78.84
C ILE A 486 25.61 -26.41 -79.98
N GLY A 487 26.17 -25.21 -80.09
CA GLY A 487 27.25 -24.87 -80.98
C GLY A 487 28.40 -24.28 -80.18
N LEU A 488 29.55 -24.93 -80.18
CA LEU A 488 30.78 -24.29 -79.70
C LEU A 488 31.43 -23.56 -80.88
N ALA A 489 31.50 -22.25 -80.78
CA ALA A 489 32.04 -21.36 -81.78
C ALA A 489 33.37 -20.77 -81.30
N ASP A 490 34.35 -20.71 -82.17
CA ASP A 490 35.66 -20.13 -81.87
C ASP A 490 36.10 -19.22 -83.01
N ILE A 491 36.75 -18.11 -82.65
CA ILE A 491 37.23 -17.12 -83.61
C ILE A 491 38.51 -17.62 -84.28
N ASP A 492 38.43 -17.81 -85.59
CA ASP A 492 39.57 -18.29 -86.37
C ASP A 492 40.72 -17.28 -86.33
N HIS A 493 41.92 -17.77 -86.05
CA HIS A 493 43.13 -16.94 -86.04
C HIS A 493 43.09 -15.76 -85.04
N PHE A 494 42.32 -15.87 -83.95
CA PHE A 494 42.21 -14.78 -82.97
C PHE A 494 43.55 -14.43 -82.30
N LYS A 495 44.40 -15.44 -82.04
CA LYS A 495 45.75 -15.19 -81.56
C LYS A 495 46.56 -14.31 -82.51
N ASP A 496 46.46 -14.53 -83.82
CA ASP A 496 47.16 -13.72 -84.82
C ASP A 496 46.66 -12.27 -84.81
N ILE A 497 45.37 -12.06 -84.53
CA ILE A 497 44.78 -10.73 -84.35
C ILE A 497 45.36 -10.05 -83.10
N ASN A 498 45.43 -10.76 -81.97
CA ASN A 498 46.02 -10.23 -80.74
C ASN A 498 47.52 -9.92 -80.89
N ASP A 499 48.26 -10.81 -81.54
CA ASP A 499 49.71 -10.68 -81.72
C ASP A 499 50.04 -9.51 -82.69
N GLN A 500 49.18 -9.24 -83.68
CA GLN A 500 49.40 -8.18 -84.66
C GLN A 500 48.86 -6.80 -84.24
N PHE A 501 47.73 -6.74 -83.54
CA PHE A 501 47.03 -5.48 -83.23
C PHE A 501 46.89 -5.19 -81.73
N GLY A 502 47.37 -6.09 -80.87
CA GLY A 502 47.31 -6.00 -79.42
C GLY A 502 45.97 -6.48 -78.84
N HIS A 503 46.01 -6.90 -77.57
CA HIS A 503 44.85 -7.45 -76.86
C HIS A 503 43.64 -6.50 -76.80
N VAL A 504 43.85 -5.19 -76.79
CA VAL A 504 42.76 -4.20 -76.80
C VAL A 504 41.92 -4.31 -78.08
N LYS A 505 42.56 -4.52 -79.24
CA LYS A 505 41.86 -4.70 -80.51
C LYS A 505 41.15 -6.06 -80.57
N GLY A 506 41.73 -7.10 -79.96
CA GLY A 506 41.06 -8.38 -79.77
C GLY A 506 39.79 -8.27 -78.91
N ASP A 507 39.85 -7.51 -77.82
CA ASP A 507 38.70 -7.25 -76.95
C ASP A 507 37.58 -6.51 -77.70
N GLU A 508 37.92 -5.52 -78.53
CA GLU A 508 36.94 -4.84 -79.41
C GLU A 508 36.27 -5.81 -80.38
N ILE A 509 37.04 -6.75 -80.95
CA ILE A 509 36.52 -7.78 -81.86
C ILE A 509 35.59 -8.75 -81.13
N LEU A 510 35.90 -9.12 -79.88
CA LEU A 510 35.03 -9.96 -79.06
C LEU A 510 33.69 -9.27 -78.76
N VAL A 511 33.72 -7.97 -78.41
CA VAL A 511 32.51 -7.17 -78.17
C VAL A 511 31.68 -7.07 -79.45
N LEU A 512 32.31 -6.74 -80.57
CA LEU A 512 31.64 -6.64 -81.86
C LEU A 512 31.01 -7.98 -82.28
N LEU A 513 31.77 -9.07 -82.24
CA LEU A 513 31.26 -10.40 -82.58
C LEU A 513 30.14 -10.83 -81.66
N SER A 514 30.20 -10.49 -80.36
CA SER A 514 29.11 -10.79 -79.44
C SER A 514 27.78 -10.18 -79.88
N ALA A 515 27.81 -8.94 -80.41
CA ALA A 515 26.63 -8.27 -80.95
C ALA A 515 26.16 -8.90 -82.27
N ILE A 516 27.09 -9.22 -83.17
CA ILE A 516 26.78 -9.88 -84.46
C ILE A 516 26.14 -11.25 -84.22
N LEU A 517 26.73 -12.08 -83.35
CA LEU A 517 26.23 -13.40 -83.02
C LEU A 517 24.85 -13.32 -82.35
N SER A 518 24.69 -12.41 -81.38
CA SER A 518 23.40 -12.23 -80.70
C SER A 518 22.30 -11.79 -81.66
N ALA A 519 22.60 -10.88 -82.60
CA ALA A 519 21.64 -10.43 -83.62
C ALA A 519 21.31 -11.54 -84.63
N ALA A 520 22.31 -12.30 -85.09
CA ALA A 520 22.12 -13.41 -86.02
C ALA A 520 21.31 -14.56 -85.41
N ILE A 521 21.47 -14.84 -84.12
CA ILE A 521 20.71 -15.87 -83.41
C ILE A 521 19.25 -15.45 -83.20
N GLY A 522 19.00 -14.20 -82.81
CA GLY A 522 17.66 -13.67 -82.57
C GLY A 522 16.86 -14.51 -81.56
N ASP A 523 15.57 -14.69 -81.82
CA ASP A 523 14.66 -15.42 -80.91
C ASP A 523 14.80 -16.95 -81.00
N CYS A 524 15.59 -17.47 -81.94
CA CYS A 524 15.79 -18.91 -82.14
C CYS A 524 16.66 -19.55 -81.04
N GLY A 525 17.32 -18.76 -80.20
CA GLY A 525 18.32 -19.27 -79.28
C GLY A 525 18.91 -18.22 -78.35
N PHE A 526 20.11 -18.52 -77.85
CA PHE A 526 20.95 -17.54 -77.15
C PHE A 526 22.43 -17.89 -77.32
N VAL A 527 23.29 -16.90 -77.11
CA VAL A 527 24.76 -17.08 -77.07
C VAL A 527 25.29 -16.60 -75.72
N GLY A 528 26.31 -17.28 -75.23
CA GLY A 528 27.12 -16.78 -74.13
C GLY A 528 28.60 -16.96 -74.40
N ARG A 529 29.44 -16.18 -73.69
CA ARG A 529 30.89 -16.33 -73.81
C ARG A 529 31.33 -17.52 -72.95
N TRP A 530 31.95 -18.50 -73.60
CA TRP A 530 32.36 -19.75 -72.98
C TRP A 530 33.71 -19.61 -72.25
N GLY A 531 34.66 -18.90 -72.87
CA GLY A 531 35.96 -18.56 -72.32
C GLY A 531 36.90 -18.05 -73.41
N GLY A 532 37.75 -17.06 -73.11
CA GLY A 532 38.70 -16.52 -74.11
C GLY A 532 38.00 -16.00 -75.36
N GLU A 533 38.26 -16.66 -76.50
CA GLU A 533 37.70 -16.40 -77.83
C GLU A 533 36.52 -17.30 -78.22
N GLU A 534 36.06 -18.14 -77.29
CA GLU A 534 35.01 -19.14 -77.52
C GLU A 534 33.63 -18.64 -77.08
N PHE A 535 32.62 -18.93 -77.89
CA PHE A 535 31.21 -18.64 -77.64
C PHE A 535 30.41 -19.94 -77.68
N LEU A 536 29.53 -20.14 -76.69
CA LEU A 536 28.57 -21.23 -76.70
C LEU A 536 27.22 -20.71 -77.16
N ILE A 537 26.75 -21.27 -78.26
CA ILE A 537 25.48 -20.96 -78.91
C ILE A 537 24.51 -22.08 -78.59
N VAL A 538 23.26 -21.75 -78.25
CA VAL A 538 22.19 -22.71 -78.01
C VAL A 538 21.03 -22.36 -78.92
N LEU A 539 20.60 -23.28 -79.77
CA LEU A 539 19.51 -23.09 -80.73
C LEU A 539 18.38 -24.09 -80.43
N LYS A 540 17.16 -23.57 -80.28
CA LYS A 540 15.99 -24.34 -79.83
C LYS A 540 15.24 -24.91 -81.04
N THR A 541 15.70 -26.04 -81.56
CA THR A 541 15.08 -26.75 -82.69
C THR A 541 15.44 -28.23 -82.65
N ASP A 542 14.60 -29.07 -83.22
CA ASP A 542 14.79 -30.51 -83.45
C ASP A 542 15.22 -30.83 -84.90
N GLN A 543 15.02 -29.90 -85.83
CA GLN A 543 15.23 -30.12 -87.27
C GLN A 543 16.68 -29.89 -87.73
N LEU A 544 17.28 -30.90 -88.34
CA LEU A 544 18.66 -30.88 -88.84
C LEU A 544 18.89 -29.82 -89.94
N ASP A 545 17.97 -29.69 -90.90
CA ASP A 545 18.12 -28.71 -91.99
C ASP A 545 18.05 -27.27 -91.46
N THR A 546 17.18 -27.04 -90.48
CA THR A 546 16.98 -25.74 -89.82
C THR A 546 18.23 -25.34 -89.01
N ILE A 547 18.85 -26.27 -88.28
CA ILE A 547 20.09 -25.97 -87.52
C ILE A 547 21.27 -25.70 -88.44
N LEU A 548 21.46 -26.45 -89.53
CA LEU A 548 22.57 -26.23 -90.46
C LEU A 548 22.41 -24.91 -91.23
N GLY A 549 21.18 -24.58 -91.64
CA GLY A 549 20.87 -23.28 -92.23
C GLY A 549 21.19 -22.13 -91.27
N LYS A 550 20.70 -22.22 -90.02
CA LYS A 550 20.89 -21.17 -89.02
C LYS A 550 22.35 -21.04 -88.56
N ALA A 551 23.07 -22.15 -88.37
CA ALA A 551 24.48 -22.12 -88.04
C ALA A 551 25.32 -21.49 -89.16
N ASN A 552 25.00 -21.79 -90.42
CA ASN A 552 25.65 -21.15 -91.56
C ASN A 552 25.33 -19.65 -91.67
N GLU A 553 24.11 -19.24 -91.33
CA GLU A 553 23.74 -17.82 -91.24
C GLU A 553 24.59 -17.11 -90.19
N ILE A 554 24.73 -17.68 -88.99
CA ILE A 554 25.55 -17.14 -87.89
C ILE A 554 27.01 -17.01 -88.32
N ARG A 555 27.59 -18.08 -88.90
CA ARG A 555 28.94 -18.09 -89.45
C ARG A 555 29.13 -17.02 -90.52
N ARG A 556 28.17 -16.90 -91.44
CA ARG A 556 28.22 -15.94 -92.54
C ARG A 556 28.09 -14.50 -92.04
N ALA A 557 27.25 -14.24 -91.04
CA ALA A 557 27.12 -12.92 -90.44
C ALA A 557 28.45 -12.42 -89.84
N ALA A 558 29.25 -13.30 -89.24
CA ALA A 558 30.60 -12.97 -88.81
C ALA A 558 31.54 -12.70 -90.01
N ALA A 559 31.55 -13.60 -91.01
CA ALA A 559 32.45 -13.52 -92.16
C ALA A 559 32.15 -12.36 -93.14
N GLU A 560 30.89 -11.92 -93.24
CA GLU A 560 30.48 -10.79 -94.09
C GLU A 560 30.81 -9.44 -93.47
N TYR A 561 31.05 -9.40 -92.15
CA TYR A 561 31.44 -8.17 -91.48
C TYR A 561 32.92 -7.86 -91.76
N TRP A 562 33.16 -6.84 -92.58
CA TRP A 562 34.50 -6.31 -92.83
C TRP A 562 34.90 -5.33 -91.73
N HIS A 563 35.94 -5.65 -90.97
CA HIS A 563 36.44 -4.77 -89.93
C HIS A 563 37.54 -3.85 -90.49
N ALA A 564 37.24 -2.55 -90.60
CA ALA A 564 38.11 -1.56 -91.25
C ALA A 564 39.52 -1.50 -90.64
N ASP A 565 39.64 -1.50 -89.31
CA ASP A 565 40.95 -1.33 -88.64
C ASP A 565 41.92 -2.51 -88.80
N ILE A 566 41.41 -3.74 -88.87
CA ILE A 566 42.24 -4.94 -89.07
C ILE A 566 42.36 -5.33 -90.55
N GLY A 567 41.65 -4.63 -91.45
CA GLY A 567 41.72 -4.81 -92.90
C GLY A 567 41.31 -6.20 -93.38
N LYS A 568 40.48 -6.93 -92.62
CA LYS A 568 39.96 -8.26 -92.96
C LYS A 568 38.63 -8.55 -92.26
N SER A 569 37.87 -9.49 -92.81
CA SER A 569 36.73 -10.09 -92.09
C SER A 569 37.21 -11.06 -91.01
N VAL A 570 36.45 -11.16 -89.93
CA VAL A 570 36.70 -12.14 -88.86
C VAL A 570 35.82 -13.36 -89.11
N THR A 571 36.42 -14.54 -89.22
CA THR A 571 35.68 -15.78 -89.42
C THR A 571 35.60 -16.57 -88.13
N ILE A 572 34.57 -17.41 -88.04
CA ILE A 572 34.35 -18.32 -86.92
C ILE A 572 34.17 -19.73 -87.45
N THR A 573 34.67 -20.70 -86.70
CA THR A 573 34.35 -22.11 -86.92
C THR A 573 33.36 -22.54 -85.83
N LEU A 574 32.33 -23.31 -86.20
CA LEU A 574 31.31 -23.81 -85.27
C LEU A 574 31.26 -25.33 -85.27
N GLY A 575 31.38 -25.93 -84.09
CA GLY A 575 31.07 -27.34 -83.85
C GLY A 575 29.70 -27.51 -83.22
N LEU A 576 28.80 -28.22 -83.89
CA LEU A 576 27.40 -28.41 -83.49
C LEU A 576 27.20 -29.82 -82.92
N CYS A 577 26.39 -29.94 -81.87
CA CYS A 577 25.93 -31.23 -81.35
C CYS A 577 24.47 -31.15 -80.93
N GLN A 578 23.68 -32.17 -81.29
CA GLN A 578 22.29 -32.29 -80.88
C GLN A 578 22.22 -32.81 -79.44
N TYR A 579 21.37 -32.20 -78.61
CA TYR A 579 21.03 -32.82 -77.33
C TYR A 579 20.16 -34.06 -77.56
N ARG A 580 20.56 -35.18 -76.95
CA ARG A 580 19.76 -36.42 -76.87
C ARG A 580 19.46 -36.72 -75.42
N GLU A 581 18.26 -37.24 -75.13
CA GLU A 581 17.88 -37.66 -73.78
C GLU A 581 18.97 -38.57 -73.16
N ASN A 582 19.24 -38.39 -71.87
CA ASN A 582 20.28 -39.07 -71.10
C ASN A 582 21.75 -38.73 -71.46
N THR A 583 21.99 -37.71 -72.27
CA THR A 583 23.36 -37.20 -72.50
C THR A 583 23.74 -36.19 -71.41
N SER A 584 24.88 -36.39 -70.73
CA SER A 584 25.38 -35.39 -69.78
C SER A 584 25.84 -34.13 -70.51
N LEU A 585 25.77 -32.98 -69.85
CA LEU A 585 26.16 -31.72 -70.48
C LEU A 585 27.67 -31.66 -70.80
N GLU A 586 28.52 -32.32 -70.00
CA GLU A 586 29.94 -32.45 -70.32
C GLU A 586 30.16 -33.22 -71.63
N VAL A 587 29.44 -34.33 -71.83
CA VAL A 587 29.51 -35.15 -73.05
C VAL A 587 29.00 -34.38 -74.27
N LEU A 588 27.92 -33.60 -74.08
CA LEU A 588 27.35 -32.78 -75.14
C LEU A 588 28.36 -31.72 -75.62
N ILE A 589 28.99 -31.01 -74.68
CA ILE A 589 30.00 -29.99 -74.98
C ILE A 589 31.26 -30.61 -75.59
N ALA A 590 31.73 -31.75 -75.07
CA ALA A 590 32.88 -32.45 -75.62
C ALA A 590 32.65 -32.87 -77.08
N SER A 591 31.44 -33.34 -77.41
CA SER A 591 31.07 -33.68 -78.79
C SER A 591 31.05 -32.44 -79.70
N ALA A 592 30.55 -31.31 -79.20
CA ALA A 592 30.58 -30.04 -79.94
C ALA A 592 32.01 -29.52 -80.16
N ASP A 593 32.88 -29.65 -79.16
CA ASP A 593 34.29 -29.30 -79.25
C ASP A 593 35.06 -30.18 -80.24
N GLU A 594 34.79 -31.49 -80.26
CA GLU A 594 35.38 -32.40 -81.26
C GLU A 594 34.94 -32.02 -82.69
N ALA A 595 33.67 -31.65 -82.88
CA ALA A 595 33.18 -31.14 -84.16
C ALA A 595 33.86 -29.82 -84.55
N LEU A 596 34.04 -28.90 -83.59
CA LEU A 596 34.73 -27.63 -83.79
C LEU A 596 36.18 -27.86 -84.22
N TYR A 597 36.89 -28.75 -83.52
CA TYR A 597 38.27 -29.12 -83.83
C TYR A 597 38.40 -29.69 -85.24
N ARG A 598 37.49 -30.58 -85.66
CA ARG A 598 37.43 -31.09 -87.05
C ARG A 598 37.23 -29.96 -88.07
N GLY A 599 36.35 -29.00 -87.77
CA GLY A 599 36.15 -27.81 -88.62
C GLY A 599 37.40 -26.93 -88.70
N LYS A 600 38.16 -26.80 -87.62
CA LYS A 600 39.42 -26.04 -87.64
C LYS A 600 40.48 -26.71 -88.52
N LEU A 601 40.58 -28.04 -88.48
CA LEU A 601 41.52 -28.79 -89.33
C LEU A 601 41.12 -28.82 -90.80
N ALA A 602 39.82 -28.83 -91.10
CA ALA A 602 39.30 -28.88 -92.47
C ALA A 602 39.29 -27.52 -93.19
N GLY A 603 40.06 -26.53 -92.72
CA GLY A 603 40.22 -25.23 -93.38
C GLY A 603 39.53 -24.03 -92.72
N ARG A 604 38.94 -24.21 -91.52
CA ARG A 604 38.25 -23.16 -90.73
C ARG A 604 37.05 -22.53 -91.47
N ASN A 605 36.43 -21.50 -90.87
CA ASN A 605 35.28 -20.77 -91.40
C ASN A 605 34.15 -21.71 -91.89
N GLN A 606 33.78 -22.68 -91.06
CA GLN A 606 32.78 -23.69 -91.42
C GLN A 606 31.99 -24.17 -90.19
N CYS A 607 30.86 -24.82 -90.47
CA CYS A 607 30.01 -25.45 -89.47
C CYS A 607 30.13 -26.98 -89.62
N VAL A 608 30.53 -27.66 -88.56
CA VAL A 608 30.66 -29.13 -88.52
C VAL A 608 29.73 -29.69 -87.46
N ILE A 609 29.02 -30.77 -87.77
CA ILE A 609 28.14 -31.45 -86.83
C ILE A 609 28.79 -32.72 -86.28
N SER A 610 28.65 -32.96 -84.98
CA SER A 610 28.95 -34.25 -84.36
C SER A 610 27.84 -35.24 -84.70
N THR A 611 28.20 -36.31 -85.40
CA THR A 611 27.29 -37.40 -85.83
C THR A 611 27.07 -38.42 -84.74
#